data_AF-U5VZA1-F1
#
_entry.id   AF-U5VZA1-F1
#
_cell.length_a   1.000
_cell.length_b   1.000
_cell.length_c   1.000
_cell.angle_alpha   90.00
_cell.angle_beta   90.00
_cell.angle_gamma   90.00
#
_symmetry.space_group_name_H-M   'P 1'
#
loop_
_entity.id
_entity.type
_entity.pdbx_description
1 polymer ?
#
loop_
_entity_poly.entity_id
_entity_poly.type
_entity_poly.pdbx_seq_one_letter_code
_entity_poly.pdbx_strand_id
1 'polypeptide(L)'
;MFLREPEHLTETRAAWDAFAGRYAERFRDEFAAKVWDRALLSGWAELAGGVVALAFQVGDETLVRENITFRRRRPEHVAGLLTAAGLTMVLTSVREPSVHPGLTEAVPQAYLVARRP
;
A
#
# COMPACT_ATOMS: atom_id res chain seq x y z
N MET A 1 -11.75 14.51 -22.00
CA MET A 1 -10.48 14.39 -22.73
C MET A 1 -9.66 13.31 -22.03
N PHE A 2 -9.53 12.11 -22.61
CA PHE A 2 -8.72 11.04 -22.04
C PHE A 2 -7.25 11.35 -22.29
N LEU A 3 -6.50 11.74 -21.26
CA LEU A 3 -5.06 11.90 -21.37
C LEU A 3 -4.42 10.52 -21.45
N ARG A 4 -3.75 10.23 -22.57
CA ARG A 4 -2.89 9.04 -22.73
C ARG A 4 -1.82 9.07 -21.64
N GLU A 5 -1.52 7.91 -21.07
CA GLU A 5 -0.43 7.78 -20.11
C GLU A 5 0.91 8.17 -20.78
N PRO A 6 1.74 9.01 -20.14
CA PRO A 6 3.07 9.34 -20.64
C PRO A 6 3.92 8.10 -20.94
N GLU A 7 4.63 8.09 -22.06
CA GLU A 7 5.40 6.91 -22.53
C GLU A 7 6.39 6.39 -21.49
N HIS A 8 7.05 7.27 -20.73
CA HIS A 8 7.99 6.86 -19.68
C HIS A 8 7.33 6.10 -18.52
N LEU A 9 6.05 6.34 -18.21
CA LEU A 9 5.31 5.57 -17.20
C LEU A 9 4.94 4.18 -17.73
N THR A 10 4.55 4.09 -19.01
CA THR A 10 4.29 2.81 -19.67
C THR A 10 5.56 1.98 -19.80
N GLU A 11 6.69 2.60 -20.15
CA GLU A 11 7.99 1.97 -20.26
C GLU A 11 8.53 1.50 -18.89
N THR A 12 8.43 2.36 -17.87
CA THR A 12 8.81 2.00 -16.49
C THR A 12 7.96 0.84 -15.96
N ARG A 13 6.64 0.87 -16.20
CA ARG A 13 5.75 -0.24 -15.81
C ARG A 13 6.08 -1.51 -16.56
N ALA A 14 6.28 -1.45 -17.87
CA ALA A 14 6.65 -2.62 -18.66
C ALA A 14 8.00 -3.22 -18.21
N ALA A 15 8.98 -2.38 -17.87
CA ALA A 15 10.27 -2.81 -17.33
C ALA A 15 10.11 -3.46 -15.96
N TRP A 16 9.32 -2.86 -15.05
CA TRP A 16 9.03 -3.44 -13.74
C TRP A 16 8.23 -4.73 -13.82
N ASP A 17 7.20 -4.80 -14.66
CA ASP A 17 6.40 -6.01 -14.87
C ASP A 17 7.26 -7.14 -15.44
N ALA A 18 8.13 -6.83 -16.41
CA ALA A 18 9.08 -7.80 -16.97
C ALA A 18 10.13 -8.26 -15.95
N PHE A 19 10.62 -7.36 -15.09
CA PHE A 19 11.56 -7.70 -14.02
C PHE A 19 10.87 -8.51 -12.93
N ALA A 20 9.71 -8.08 -12.45
CA ALA A 20 8.93 -8.73 -11.41
C ALA A 20 8.48 -10.13 -11.83
N GLY A 21 8.06 -10.31 -13.10
CA GLY A 21 7.73 -11.62 -13.65
C GLY A 21 8.92 -12.58 -13.60
N ARG A 22 10.08 -12.16 -14.12
CA ARG A 22 11.31 -12.98 -14.07
C ARG A 22 11.79 -13.24 -12.64
N TYR A 23 11.67 -12.27 -11.75
CA TYR A 23 12.02 -12.41 -10.35
C TYR A 23 11.12 -13.45 -9.67
N ALA A 24 9.81 -13.35 -9.85
CA ALA A 24 8.84 -14.29 -9.31
C ALA A 24 9.05 -15.71 -9.84
N GLU A 25 9.37 -15.88 -11.12
CA GLU A 25 9.73 -17.20 -11.69
C GLU A 25 11.01 -17.76 -11.09
N ARG A 26 12.06 -16.94 -10.97
CA ARG A 26 13.37 -17.36 -10.46
C ARG A 26 13.30 -17.86 -9.01
N PHE A 27 12.48 -17.22 -8.19
CA PHE A 27 12.43 -17.47 -6.75
C PHE A 27 11.14 -18.17 -6.28
N ARG A 28 10.28 -18.60 -7.21
CA ARG A 28 9.00 -19.27 -6.92
C ARG A 28 9.15 -20.41 -5.91
N ASP A 29 10.14 -21.28 -6.17
CA ASP A 29 10.34 -22.51 -5.40
C ASP A 29 11.46 -22.37 -4.35
N GLU A 30 12.05 -21.18 -4.21
CA GLU A 30 13.19 -20.96 -3.32
C GLU A 30 12.84 -21.30 -1.86
N PHE A 31 11.64 -20.95 -1.43
CA PHE A 31 11.14 -21.25 -0.08
C PHE A 31 10.58 -22.67 0.05
N ALA A 32 10.30 -23.37 -1.06
CA ALA A 32 9.77 -24.74 -1.01
C ALA A 32 10.81 -25.71 -0.45
N ALA A 33 12.09 -25.52 -0.78
CA ALA A 33 13.20 -26.31 -0.25
C ALA A 33 13.64 -25.89 1.16
N LYS A 34 13.29 -24.68 1.60
CA LYS A 34 13.70 -24.10 2.90
C LYS A 34 12.61 -24.27 3.95
N VAL A 35 12.39 -25.53 4.36
CA VAL A 35 11.31 -25.91 5.29
C VAL A 35 11.31 -25.08 6.58
N TRP A 36 12.48 -24.80 7.14
CA TRP A 36 12.62 -24.00 8.36
C TRP A 36 12.31 -22.51 8.14
N ASP A 37 12.81 -21.90 7.07
CA ASP A 37 12.53 -20.50 6.73
C ASP A 37 11.03 -20.29 6.50
N ARG A 38 10.39 -21.22 5.78
CA ARG A 38 8.94 -21.20 5.55
C ARG A 38 8.18 -21.32 6.86
N ALA A 39 8.55 -22.27 7.73
CA ALA A 39 7.91 -22.45 9.03
C ALA A 39 8.08 -21.21 9.93
N LEU A 40 9.25 -20.59 9.93
CA LEU A 40 9.53 -19.36 10.67
C LEU A 40 8.69 -18.19 10.15
N LEU A 41 8.65 -17.97 8.84
CA LEU A 41 7.90 -16.88 8.23
C LEU A 41 6.38 -17.07 8.38
N SER A 42 5.88 -18.29 8.24
CA SER A 42 4.48 -18.62 8.50
C SER A 42 4.13 -18.44 9.98
N GLY A 43 4.96 -18.97 10.89
CA GLY A 43 4.76 -18.79 12.33
C GLY A 43 4.82 -17.31 12.74
N TRP A 44 5.75 -16.54 12.18
CA TRP A 44 5.81 -15.10 12.38
C TRP A 44 4.56 -14.40 11.83
N ALA A 45 4.10 -14.76 10.62
CA ALA A 45 2.91 -14.14 10.01
C ALA A 45 1.62 -14.46 10.80
N GLU A 46 1.53 -15.66 11.38
CA GLU A 46 0.46 -16.06 12.29
C GLU A 46 0.55 -15.29 13.62
N LEU A 47 1.73 -15.21 14.23
CA LEU A 47 1.96 -14.47 15.48
C LEU A 47 1.80 -12.95 15.31
N ALA A 48 2.16 -12.39 14.17
CA ALA A 48 1.97 -10.98 13.82
C ALA A 48 0.48 -10.64 13.61
N GLY A 49 -0.42 -11.62 13.65
CA GLY A 49 -1.86 -11.42 13.72
C GLY A 49 -2.50 -10.83 12.46
N GLY A 50 -1.81 -10.91 11.31
CA GLY A 50 -2.32 -10.39 10.04
C GLY A 50 -2.74 -8.92 10.13
N VAL A 51 -1.91 -8.08 10.76
CA VAL A 51 -2.17 -6.65 10.91
C VAL A 51 -1.88 -5.91 9.59
N VAL A 52 -2.83 -5.08 9.18
CA VAL A 52 -2.71 -4.13 8.08
C VAL A 52 -2.64 -2.73 8.69
N ALA A 53 -1.56 -2.01 8.42
CA ALA A 53 -1.41 -0.60 8.77
C ALA A 53 -1.27 0.23 7.49
N LEU A 54 -2.16 1.20 7.29
CA LEU A 54 -2.18 2.09 6.14
C LEU A 54 -2.03 3.54 6.58
N ALA A 55 -1.21 4.29 5.84
CA ALA A 55 -1.10 5.73 5.96
C ALA A 55 -1.32 6.37 4.59
N PHE A 56 -2.21 7.36 4.49
CA PHE A 56 -2.49 8.04 3.23
C PHE A 56 -3.05 9.45 3.42
N GLN A 57 -2.85 10.28 2.40
CA GLN A 57 -3.42 11.62 2.33
C GLN A 57 -4.95 11.57 2.18
N VAL A 58 -5.65 12.33 3.02
CA VAL A 58 -7.11 12.47 2.98
C VAL A 58 -7.52 13.40 1.86
N GLY A 59 -8.60 13.04 1.16
CA GLY A 59 -9.25 13.88 0.14
C GLY A 59 -9.79 13.06 -1.02
N ASP A 60 -10.43 13.77 -1.96
CA ASP A 60 -11.01 13.17 -3.17
C ASP A 60 -10.25 13.55 -4.44
N GLU A 61 -9.35 14.52 -4.35
CA GLU A 61 -8.64 15.01 -5.52
C GLU A 61 -7.54 14.04 -5.93
N THR A 62 -7.38 13.92 -7.24
CA THR A 62 -6.17 13.34 -7.82
C THR A 62 -5.19 14.47 -8.10
N LEU A 63 -4.04 14.43 -7.45
CA LEU A 63 -2.96 15.39 -7.69
C LEU A 63 -1.91 14.73 -8.56
N VAL A 64 -1.60 15.33 -9.70
CA VAL A 64 -0.44 14.96 -10.52
C VAL A 64 0.67 15.96 -10.24
N ARG A 65 1.83 15.47 -9.81
CA ARG A 65 3.06 16.25 -9.65
C ARG A 65 4.15 15.58 -10.45
N GLU A 66 4.71 16.33 -11.38
CA GLU A 66 5.66 15.80 -12.37
C GLU A 66 5.02 14.61 -13.11
N ASN A 67 5.42 13.39 -12.74
CA ASN A 67 4.96 12.12 -13.27
C ASN A 67 4.34 11.20 -12.20
N ILE A 68 4.18 11.68 -10.97
CA ILE A 68 3.57 10.92 -9.86
C ILE A 68 2.12 11.36 -9.67
N THR A 69 1.21 10.38 -9.68
CA THR A 69 -0.21 10.59 -9.41
C THR A 69 -0.54 10.21 -7.97
N PHE A 70 -0.81 11.22 -7.14
CA PHE A 70 -1.29 11.05 -5.78
C PHE A 70 -2.82 10.84 -5.82
N ARG A 71 -3.26 9.63 -5.45
CA ARG A 71 -4.67 9.30 -5.30
C ARG A 71 -5.04 9.41 -3.83
N ARG A 72 -5.60 10.55 -3.45
CA ARG A 72 -6.14 10.74 -2.09
C ARG A 72 -7.34 9.81 -1.87
N ARG A 73 -7.59 9.48 -0.61
CA ARG A 73 -8.64 8.55 -0.21
C ARG A 73 -9.41 9.07 0.99
N ARG A 74 -10.68 8.70 1.04
CA ARG A 74 -11.55 8.86 2.20
C ARG A 74 -11.30 7.74 3.21
N PRO A 75 -10.94 8.05 4.48
CA PRO A 75 -10.70 7.05 5.52
C PRO A 75 -11.84 6.05 5.68
N GLU A 76 -13.08 6.55 5.69
CA GLU A 76 -14.31 5.79 5.80
C GLU A 76 -14.49 4.80 4.65
N HIS A 77 -14.11 5.19 3.43
CA HIS A 77 -14.18 4.29 2.27
C HIS A 77 -13.16 3.16 2.40
N VAL A 78 -11.92 3.47 2.77
CA VAL A 78 -10.86 2.46 2.95
C VAL A 78 -11.18 1.52 4.11
N ALA A 79 -11.67 2.05 5.24
CA ALA A 79 -12.11 1.23 6.37
C ALA A 79 -13.25 0.29 5.98
N GLY A 80 -14.19 0.75 5.15
CA GLY A 80 -15.25 -0.08 4.59
C GLY A 80 -14.71 -1.23 3.73
N LEU A 81 -13.71 -0.96 2.89
CA LEU A 81 -13.05 -1.99 2.07
C LEU A 81 -12.31 -3.03 2.93
N LEU A 82 -11.60 -2.59 3.98
CA LEU A 82 -10.91 -3.51 4.90
C LEU A 82 -11.91 -4.40 5.64
N THR A 83 -13.01 -3.82 6.11
CA THR A 83 -14.10 -4.57 6.76
C THR A 83 -14.74 -5.57 5.80
N ALA A 84 -15.02 -5.15 4.57
CA ALA A 84 -15.58 -6.02 3.52
C ALA A 84 -14.61 -7.17 3.15
N ALA A 85 -13.31 -6.97 3.32
CA ALA A 85 -12.28 -8.00 3.17
C ALA A 85 -12.17 -8.94 4.39
N GLY A 86 -13.02 -8.79 5.41
CA GLY A 86 -13.05 -9.64 6.61
C GLY A 86 -12.02 -9.25 7.67
N LEU A 87 -11.44 -8.05 7.61
CA LEU A 87 -10.56 -7.53 8.65
C LEU A 87 -11.35 -6.77 9.71
N THR A 88 -10.94 -6.92 10.97
CA THR A 88 -11.48 -6.14 12.09
C THR A 88 -10.70 -4.86 12.23
N MET A 89 -11.37 -3.71 12.14
CA MET A 89 -10.75 -2.40 12.38
C MET A 89 -10.31 -2.26 13.84
N VAL A 90 -9.07 -1.80 14.03
CA VAL A 90 -8.45 -1.54 15.35
C VAL A 90 -8.35 -0.04 15.60
N LEU A 91 -7.91 0.73 14.60
CA LEU A 91 -7.74 2.17 14.69
C LEU A 91 -8.16 2.82 13.38
N THR A 92 -8.90 3.92 13.49
CA THR A 92 -9.05 4.90 12.42
C THR A 92 -8.77 6.27 13.02
N SER A 93 -7.76 6.97 12.49
CA SER A 93 -7.39 8.30 12.95
C SER A 93 -7.07 9.20 11.75
N VAL A 94 -7.39 10.48 11.90
CA VAL A 94 -7.01 11.53 10.95
C VAL A 94 -6.21 12.57 11.73
N ARG A 95 -5.01 12.86 11.23
CA ARG A 95 -4.17 13.94 11.73
C ARG A 95 -4.32 15.15 10.82
N GLU A 96 -4.51 16.31 11.43
CA GLU A 96 -4.55 17.59 10.74
C GLU A 96 -3.25 17.86 9.95
N PRO A 97 -3.32 18.66 8.87
CA PRO A 97 -2.16 19.21 8.18
C PRO A 97 -1.11 19.71 9.18
N SER A 98 0.17 19.47 8.92
CA SER A 98 1.24 19.87 9.83
C SER A 98 2.46 20.38 9.08
N VAL A 99 3.19 21.29 9.75
CA VAL A 99 4.43 21.85 9.22
C VAL A 99 5.60 21.24 9.98
N HIS A 100 6.53 20.67 9.22
CA HIS A 100 7.78 20.13 9.71
C HIS A 100 8.96 20.92 9.10
N PRO A 101 10.14 20.94 9.75
CA PRO A 101 11.32 21.55 9.14
C PRO A 101 11.59 20.95 7.74
N GLY A 102 11.46 21.78 6.70
CA GLY A 102 11.68 21.36 5.31
C GLY A 102 10.50 20.66 4.61
N LEU A 103 9.35 20.47 5.28
CA LEU A 103 8.18 19.82 4.69
C LEU A 103 6.87 20.42 5.22
N THR A 104 6.05 20.93 4.31
CA THR A 104 4.68 21.37 4.62
C THR A 104 3.69 20.31 4.14
N GLU A 105 3.05 19.63 5.07
CA GLU A 105 1.94 18.73 4.76
C GLU A 105 0.65 19.51 4.69
N ALA A 106 0.28 19.94 3.49
CA ALA A 106 -0.89 20.80 3.28
C ALA A 106 -2.24 20.08 3.46
N VAL A 107 -2.26 18.76 3.60
CA VAL A 107 -3.48 17.94 3.69
C VAL A 107 -3.47 17.04 4.92
N PRO A 108 -4.65 16.73 5.48
CA PRO A 108 -4.75 15.77 6.57
C PRO A 108 -4.22 14.39 6.13
N GLN A 109 -3.71 13.65 7.11
CA GLN A 109 -3.20 12.29 6.91
C GLN A 109 -4.06 11.32 7.72
N ALA A 110 -4.48 10.23 7.09
CA ALA A 110 -5.20 9.16 7.77
C ALA A 110 -4.27 7.99 8.11
N TYR A 111 -4.50 7.41 9.27
CA TYR A 111 -3.81 6.22 9.77
C TYR A 111 -4.86 5.20 10.16
N LEU A 112 -4.87 4.08 9.43
CA LEU A 112 -5.79 2.97 9.65
C LEU A 112 -5.01 1.75 10.09
N VAL A 113 -5.48 1.07 11.13
CA VAL A 113 -4.98 -0.24 11.54
C VAL A 113 -6.16 -1.21 11.57
N ALA A 114 -6.01 -2.33 10.89
CA ALA A 114 -6.95 -3.45 10.90
C ALA A 114 -6.18 -4.74 11.15
N ARG A 115 -6.85 -5.78 11.61
CA ARG A 115 -6.23 -7.10 11.81
C ARG A 115 -7.14 -8.20 11.31
N ARG A 116 -6.57 -9.37 11.05
CA ARG A 116 -7.38 -10.57 10.90
C ARG A 116 -8.11 -10.85 12.22
N PRO A 117 -9.41 -11.25 12.18
CA PRO A 117 -10.18 -11.57 13.37
C PRO A 117 -9.50 -12.56 14.30
#